data_AF-A0A2V8L159-F1
#
_entry.id   AF-A0A2V8L159-F1
#
_cell.length_a   1.000
_cell.length_b   1.000
_cell.length_c   1.000
_cell.angle_alpha   90.00
_cell.angle_beta   90.00
_cell.angle_gamma   90.00
#
_symmetry.space_group_name_H-M   'P 1'
#
loop_
_entity.id
_entity.type
_entity.pdbx_description
1 polymer ?
#
loop_
_entity_poly.entity_id
_entity_poly.type
_entity_poly.pdbx_seq_one_letter_code
_entity_poly.pdbx_strand_id
1 'polypeptide(L)'
;PPTINFERLNEHIDLKDSPFYVNSRLSEWESKDGRGRQAATSSFGFSGTNAHMVIGEYLPPAEVQRQVSVVTQNTKTIIPLSARTAEQLEEKARDLLDFIRKEAPSIDLIETAYTVRSSNWPKNLRPMLMASRGSRIFIEDK
;
A
#
# COMPACT_ATOMS: atom_id res chain seq x y z
N PRO A 1 -14.90 5.48 -1.20
CA PRO A 1 -14.85 6.88 -1.71
C PRO A 1 -16.17 7.21 -2.44
N PRO A 2 -16.56 8.49 -2.52
CA PRO A 2 -17.72 8.91 -3.30
C PRO A 2 -17.55 8.62 -4.80
N THR A 3 -18.62 8.16 -5.46
CA THR A 3 -18.71 8.15 -6.92
C THR A 3 -18.83 9.59 -7.43
N ILE A 4 -18.00 9.96 -8.39
CA ILE A 4 -18.02 11.29 -9.02
C ILE A 4 -19.19 11.45 -9.99
N ASN A 5 -19.59 12.70 -10.27
CA ASN A 5 -20.64 13.05 -11.24
C ASN A 5 -22.01 12.38 -10.97
N PHE A 6 -22.33 12.09 -9.71
CA PHE A 6 -23.60 11.49 -9.32
C PHE A 6 -24.41 12.45 -8.46
N GLU A 7 -25.46 13.03 -9.05
CA GLU A 7 -26.39 13.95 -8.37
C GLU A 7 -27.80 13.35 -8.25
N ARG A 8 -28.25 12.65 -9.29
CA ARG A 8 -29.58 12.05 -9.38
C ARG A 8 -29.49 10.65 -9.95
N LEU A 9 -30.26 9.72 -9.38
CA LEU A 9 -30.40 8.37 -9.93
C LEU A 9 -31.03 8.43 -11.32
N ASN A 10 -30.60 7.54 -12.22
CA ASN A 10 -31.21 7.37 -13.53
C ASN A 10 -32.68 6.93 -13.36
N GLU A 11 -33.62 7.57 -14.05
CA GLU A 11 -35.06 7.29 -13.97
C GLU A 11 -35.44 5.88 -14.43
N HIS A 12 -34.59 5.22 -15.21
CA HIS A 12 -34.76 3.84 -15.65
C HIS A 12 -34.26 2.80 -14.65
N ILE A 13 -33.71 3.22 -13.49
CA ILE A 13 -33.18 2.32 -12.46
C ILE A 13 -33.96 2.54 -11.17
N ASP A 14 -34.63 1.50 -10.69
CA ASP A 14 -35.23 1.48 -9.35
C ASP A 14 -34.31 0.73 -8.38
N LEU A 15 -33.86 1.42 -7.34
CA LEU A 15 -33.04 0.85 -6.26
C LEU A 15 -33.79 0.73 -4.94
N LYS A 16 -35.09 1.08 -4.88
CA LYS A 16 -35.84 1.17 -3.60
C LYS A 16 -35.86 -0.15 -2.83
N ASP A 17 -36.07 -1.26 -3.52
CA ASP A 17 -36.10 -2.61 -2.94
C ASP A 17 -34.89 -3.47 -3.37
N SER A 18 -33.81 -2.79 -3.79
CA SER A 18 -32.57 -3.41 -4.25
C SER A 18 -31.57 -3.57 -3.10
N PRO A 19 -30.71 -4.60 -3.12
CA PRO A 19 -29.57 -4.68 -2.19
C PRO A 19 -28.48 -3.64 -2.50
N PHE A 20 -28.61 -2.90 -3.61
CA PHE A 20 -27.62 -1.94 -4.09
C PHE A 20 -28.03 -0.50 -3.83
N TYR A 21 -27.04 0.34 -3.58
CA TYR A 21 -27.17 1.79 -3.50
C TYR A 21 -25.94 2.45 -4.12
N VAL A 22 -26.04 3.72 -4.48
CA VAL A 22 -24.90 4.49 -5.00
C VAL A 22 -24.21 5.22 -3.85
N ASN A 23 -22.92 4.96 -3.64
CA ASN A 23 -22.14 5.65 -2.61
C ASN A 23 -21.73 7.05 -3.07
N SER A 24 -22.51 8.08 -2.73
CA SER A 24 -22.29 9.47 -3.11
C SER A 24 -21.51 10.31 -2.09
N ARG A 25 -21.14 9.72 -0.95
CA ARG A 25 -20.43 10.40 0.15
C ARG A 25 -19.25 9.56 0.63
N LEU A 26 -18.33 10.20 1.36
CA LEU A 26 -17.27 9.47 2.02
C LEU A 26 -17.90 8.73 3.20
N SER A 27 -17.79 7.42 3.16
CA SER A 27 -18.38 6.51 4.14
C SER A 27 -17.32 5.49 4.54
N GLU A 28 -17.33 5.09 5.82
CA GLU A 28 -16.51 3.98 6.27
C GLU A 28 -16.96 2.68 5.58
N TRP A 29 -16.00 1.82 5.26
CA TRP A 29 -16.29 0.49 4.73
C TRP A 29 -16.34 -0.49 5.90
N GLU A 30 -17.52 -0.65 6.48
CA GLU A 30 -17.73 -1.53 7.63
C GLU A 30 -17.65 -3.02 7.23
N SER A 31 -17.06 -3.84 8.10
CA SER A 31 -17.10 -5.30 8.03
C SER A 31 -18.23 -5.80 8.94
N LYS A 32 -18.99 -6.81 8.48
CA LYS A 32 -20.02 -7.46 9.30
C LYS A 32 -19.43 -8.68 10.01
N ASP A 33 -19.63 -8.77 11.32
CA ASP A 33 -19.39 -9.97 12.15
C ASP A 33 -17.98 -10.59 12.01
N GLY A 34 -16.95 -9.75 11.85
CA GLY A 34 -15.57 -10.21 11.69
C GLY A 34 -15.27 -10.92 10.37
N ARG A 35 -16.20 -10.89 9.40
CA ARG A 35 -15.97 -11.40 8.04
C ARG A 35 -15.23 -10.34 7.22
N GLY A 36 -14.23 -10.78 6.45
CA GLY A 36 -13.51 -9.89 5.55
C GLY A 36 -14.46 -9.19 4.57
N ARG A 37 -14.15 -7.95 4.23
CA ARG A 37 -14.89 -7.19 3.22
C ARG A 37 -14.85 -7.90 1.87
N GLN A 38 -15.94 -7.82 1.12
CA GLN A 38 -16.03 -8.35 -0.23
C GLN A 38 -16.47 -7.25 -1.18
N ALA A 39 -15.87 -7.23 -2.37
CA ALA A 39 -16.25 -6.35 -3.46
C ALA A 39 -16.27 -7.13 -4.77
N ALA A 40 -17.04 -6.64 -5.73
CA ALA A 40 -17.04 -7.16 -7.08
C ALA A 40 -16.67 -6.04 -8.06
N THR A 41 -15.95 -6.40 -9.12
CA THR A 41 -15.69 -5.53 -10.27
C THR A 41 -16.17 -6.21 -11.54
N SER A 42 -16.84 -5.44 -12.39
CA SER A 42 -17.39 -5.88 -13.66
C SER A 42 -16.85 -5.01 -14.78
N SER A 43 -16.48 -5.62 -15.91
CA SER A 43 -16.06 -4.93 -17.12
C SER A 43 -16.76 -5.54 -18.32
N PHE A 44 -17.34 -4.67 -19.16
CA PHE A 44 -18.14 -5.06 -20.32
C PHE A 44 -17.57 -4.39 -21.57
N GLY A 45 -17.02 -5.18 -22.49
CA GLY A 45 -16.43 -4.69 -23.73
C GLY A 45 -17.48 -4.57 -24.85
N PHE A 46 -17.32 -3.57 -25.71
CA PHE A 46 -18.21 -3.34 -26.86
C PHE A 46 -18.34 -4.57 -27.79
N SER A 47 -17.27 -5.36 -27.94
CA SER A 47 -17.28 -6.61 -28.72
C SER A 47 -18.11 -7.74 -28.10
N GLY A 48 -18.69 -7.54 -26.91
CA GLY A 48 -19.43 -8.54 -26.15
C GLY A 48 -18.58 -9.41 -25.22
N THR A 49 -17.27 -9.13 -25.10
CA THR A 49 -16.42 -9.79 -24.11
C THR A 49 -16.60 -9.17 -22.73
N ASN A 50 -16.98 -10.00 -21.75
CA ASN A 50 -17.32 -9.56 -20.40
C ASN A 50 -16.41 -10.26 -19.37
N ALA A 51 -16.08 -9.54 -18.30
CA ALA A 51 -15.34 -10.08 -17.17
C ALA A 51 -15.98 -9.65 -15.84
N HIS A 52 -16.00 -10.55 -14.87
CA HIS A 52 -16.51 -10.30 -13.53
C HIS A 52 -15.58 -10.95 -12.50
N MET A 53 -15.18 -10.20 -11.48
CA MET A 53 -14.26 -10.67 -10.46
C MET A 53 -14.77 -10.28 -9.07
N VAL A 54 -14.75 -11.24 -8.15
CA VAL A 54 -15.04 -11.04 -6.73
C VAL A 54 -13.72 -11.04 -5.96
N ILE A 55 -13.49 -9.99 -5.17
CA ILE A 55 -12.28 -9.79 -4.37
C ILE A 55 -12.69 -9.82 -2.89
N GLY A 56 -11.96 -10.62 -2.10
CA GLY A 56 -12.08 -10.66 -0.65
C GLY A 56 -10.89 -9.97 0.02
N GLU A 57 -11.16 -9.30 1.13
CA GLU A 57 -10.15 -8.82 2.06
C GLU A 57 -9.33 -10.00 2.60
N TYR A 58 -8.01 -9.85 2.56
CA TYR A 58 -7.11 -10.79 3.20
C TYR A 58 -7.07 -10.52 4.70
N LEU A 59 -7.49 -11.51 5.50
CA LEU A 59 -7.37 -11.49 6.96
C LEU A 59 -6.15 -12.32 7.37
N PRO A 60 -5.06 -11.70 7.84
CA PRO A 60 -3.89 -12.46 8.29
C PRO A 60 -4.27 -13.33 9.50
N PRO A 61 -3.79 -14.59 9.57
CA PRO A 61 -3.96 -15.42 10.76
C PRO A 61 -3.45 -14.69 12.01
N ALA A 62 -4.09 -14.92 13.16
CA ALA A 62 -3.74 -14.25 14.43
C ALA A 62 -2.26 -14.45 14.82
N GLU A 63 -1.65 -15.56 14.42
CA GLU A 63 -0.22 -15.85 14.66
C GLU A 63 0.74 -15.01 13.78
N VAL A 64 0.26 -14.48 12.65
CA VAL A 64 1.02 -13.62 11.73
C VAL A 64 0.87 -12.14 12.11
N GLN A 65 -0.03 -11.81 13.05
CA GLN A 65 -0.02 -10.52 13.73
C GLN A 65 1.15 -10.49 14.71
N ARG A 66 2.38 -10.56 14.18
CA ARG A 66 3.54 -10.07 14.92
C ARG A 66 3.21 -8.64 15.23
N GLN A 67 2.99 -8.35 16.51
CA GLN A 67 3.06 -6.99 17.00
C GLN A 67 4.31 -6.42 16.34
N VAL A 68 4.15 -5.35 15.55
CA VAL A 68 5.26 -4.48 15.16
C VAL A 68 5.84 -4.09 16.50
N SER A 69 6.81 -4.89 16.92
CA SER A 69 7.38 -4.79 18.23
C SER A 69 8.06 -3.45 18.10
N VAL A 70 7.68 -2.50 18.96
CA VAL A 70 8.34 -1.20 19.08
C VAL A 70 9.74 -1.47 19.66
N VAL A 71 10.52 -2.29 18.95
CA VAL A 71 11.81 -2.87 19.23
C VAL A 71 12.63 -2.42 18.02
N THR A 72 13.28 -1.27 18.05
CA THR A 72 13.59 -0.41 19.16
C THR A 72 13.76 1.00 18.59
N GLN A 73 13.51 2.03 19.39
CA GLN A 73 13.87 3.40 19.04
C GLN A 73 15.40 3.62 18.95
N ASN A 74 16.21 2.56 18.84
CA ASN A 74 17.68 2.61 18.82
C ASN A 74 18.39 1.54 17.98
N THR A 75 17.68 0.69 17.23
CA THR A 75 18.31 -0.29 16.34
C THR A 75 18.84 0.44 15.12
N LYS A 76 20.14 0.24 14.83
CA LYS A 76 20.75 0.72 13.59
C LYS A 76 20.37 -0.23 12.48
N THR A 77 19.66 0.25 11.48
CA THR A 77 19.29 -0.57 10.31
C THR A 77 19.90 0.04 9.06
N ILE A 78 20.44 -0.82 8.19
CA ILE A 78 20.98 -0.44 6.89
C ILE A 78 19.99 -0.88 5.82
N ILE A 79 19.49 0.09 5.05
CA ILE A 79 18.61 -0.14 3.91
C ILE A 79 19.45 0.01 2.63
N PRO A 80 19.71 -1.08 1.89
CA PRO A 80 20.47 -1.00 0.64
C PRO A 80 19.59 -0.44 -0.47
N LEU A 81 20.00 0.66 -1.09
CA LEU A 81 19.35 1.22 -2.27
C LEU A 81 20.22 1.02 -3.50
N SER A 82 19.55 0.88 -4.65
CA SER A 82 20.22 0.80 -5.94
C SER A 82 19.35 1.33 -7.06
N ALA A 83 20.01 1.95 -8.05
CA ALA A 83 19.41 2.49 -9.26
C ALA A 83 20.42 2.48 -10.44
N ARG A 84 19.94 2.74 -11.66
CA ARG A 84 20.79 2.72 -12.87
C ARG A 84 21.65 3.97 -12.99
N THR A 85 21.17 5.12 -12.51
CA THR A 85 21.89 6.40 -12.50
C THR A 85 21.97 6.97 -11.08
N ALA A 86 22.82 7.99 -10.88
CA ALA A 86 22.96 8.65 -9.59
C ALA A 86 21.71 9.46 -9.23
N GLU A 87 21.11 10.13 -10.23
CA GLU A 87 19.91 10.94 -10.06
C GLU A 87 18.73 10.10 -9.59
N GLN A 88 18.56 8.91 -10.19
CA GLN A 88 17.54 7.94 -9.78
C GLN A 88 17.78 7.37 -8.38
N LEU A 89 19.05 7.25 -7.98
CA LEU A 89 19.43 6.74 -6.66
C LEU A 89 19.05 7.75 -5.58
N GLU A 90 19.31 9.04 -5.83
CA GLU A 90 18.91 10.12 -4.94
C GLU A 90 17.38 10.29 -4.87
N GLU A 91 16.69 10.20 -6.00
CA GLU A 91 15.22 10.27 -6.05
C GLU A 91 14.61 9.16 -5.19
N LYS A 92 15.07 7.92 -5.38
CA LYS A 92 14.65 6.77 -4.58
C LYS A 92 14.95 6.93 -3.10
N ALA A 93 16.06 7.58 -2.74
CA ALA A 93 16.41 7.91 -1.37
C ALA A 93 15.42 8.90 -0.75
N ARG A 94 15.05 9.95 -1.50
CA ARG A 94 14.09 10.97 -1.09
C ARG A 94 12.69 10.37 -0.92
N ASP A 95 12.24 9.59 -1.90
CA ASP A 95 10.92 8.93 -1.84
C ASP A 95 10.81 8.00 -0.62
N LEU A 96 11.85 7.22 -0.35
CA LEU A 96 11.89 6.36 0.83
C LEU A 96 11.89 7.17 2.13
N LEU A 97 12.67 8.26 2.19
CA LEU A 97 12.71 9.14 3.35
C LEU A 97 11.33 9.77 3.63
N ASP A 98 10.67 10.26 2.61
CA ASP A 98 9.36 10.90 2.72
C ASP A 98 8.28 9.90 3.10
N PHE A 99 8.34 8.68 2.54
CA PHE A 99 7.47 7.57 2.95
C PHE A 99 7.66 7.22 4.43
N ILE A 100 8.89 7.02 4.89
CA ILE A 100 9.16 6.70 6.30
C ILE A 100 8.68 7.81 7.23
N ARG A 101 8.89 9.09 6.86
CA ARG A 101 8.43 10.24 7.66
C ARG A 101 6.91 10.31 7.76
N LYS A 102 6.20 10.00 6.68
CA LYS A 102 4.74 10.03 6.62
C LYS A 102 4.11 8.89 7.42
N GLU A 103 4.70 7.70 7.35
CA GLU A 103 4.14 6.47 7.91
C GLU A 103 4.74 6.10 9.29
N ALA A 104 5.64 6.90 9.86
CA ALA A 104 6.14 6.70 11.22
C ALA A 104 5.06 7.07 12.26
N PRO A 105 4.83 6.24 13.30
CA PRO A 105 5.64 5.08 13.73
C PRO A 105 5.10 3.71 13.26
N SER A 106 4.11 3.64 12.38
CA SER A 106 3.48 2.36 11.95
C SER A 106 4.36 1.45 11.10
N ILE A 107 5.51 1.93 10.63
CA ILE A 107 6.43 1.16 9.78
C ILE A 107 7.54 0.49 10.59
N ASP A 108 7.79 -0.79 10.30
CA ASP A 108 8.97 -1.52 10.79
C ASP A 108 10.15 -1.34 9.81
N LEU A 109 11.19 -0.64 10.27
CA LEU A 109 12.39 -0.40 9.48
C LEU A 109 13.18 -1.68 9.20
N ILE A 110 13.07 -2.72 10.03
CA ILE A 110 13.74 -4.01 9.85
C ILE A 110 13.10 -4.76 8.68
N GLU A 111 11.77 -4.86 8.66
CA GLU A 111 11.02 -5.45 7.55
C GLU A 111 11.27 -4.68 6.25
N THR A 112 11.27 -3.34 6.32
CA THR A 112 11.59 -2.49 5.16
C THR A 112 12.98 -2.81 4.59
N ALA A 113 14.00 -2.92 5.45
CA ALA A 113 15.34 -3.29 5.03
C ALA A 113 15.42 -4.71 4.47
N TYR A 114 14.64 -5.64 5.01
CA TYR A 114 14.54 -7.02 4.54
C TYR A 114 13.92 -7.09 3.14
N THR A 115 12.76 -6.46 2.93
CA THR A 115 12.07 -6.44 1.62
C THR A 115 12.97 -5.87 0.55
N VAL A 116 13.58 -4.69 0.80
CA VAL A 116 14.44 -4.02 -0.17
C VAL A 116 15.71 -4.84 -0.49
N ARG A 117 16.25 -5.56 0.50
CA ARG A 117 17.37 -6.48 0.28
C ARG A 117 16.98 -7.67 -0.60
N SER A 118 15.80 -8.25 -0.39
CA SER A 118 15.33 -9.41 -1.15
C SER A 118 14.91 -9.08 -2.59
N SER A 119 14.41 -7.86 -2.84
CA SER A 119 13.86 -7.48 -4.15
C SER A 119 14.89 -6.92 -5.13
N ASN A 120 16.10 -6.56 -4.66
CA ASN A 120 17.10 -5.87 -5.47
C ASN A 120 18.36 -6.74 -5.65
N TRP A 121 18.50 -7.42 -6.79
CA TRP A 121 19.84 -7.82 -7.27
C TRP A 121 20.00 -7.92 -8.79
N PRO A 122 20.34 -6.82 -9.47
CA PRO A 122 21.11 -6.86 -10.71
C PRO A 122 22.56 -6.43 -10.47
N LYS A 123 23.52 -7.10 -11.13
CA LYS A 123 24.97 -6.88 -10.98
C LYS A 123 25.51 -5.52 -11.45
N ASN A 124 24.66 -4.65 -12.04
CA ASN A 124 25.08 -3.42 -12.75
C ASN A 124 24.47 -2.11 -12.17
N LEU A 125 24.04 -2.10 -10.92
CA LEU A 125 23.45 -0.90 -10.29
C LEU A 125 24.44 -0.20 -9.36
N ARG A 126 24.26 1.11 -9.18
CA ARG A 126 25.00 1.91 -8.18
C ARG A 126 24.40 1.64 -6.80
N PRO A 127 25.17 1.17 -5.82
CA PRO A 127 24.66 0.94 -4.46
C PRO A 127 24.74 2.21 -3.61
N MET A 128 23.79 2.36 -2.69
CA MET A 128 23.81 3.36 -1.61
C MET A 128 23.32 2.71 -0.32
N LEU A 129 23.86 3.15 0.82
CA LEU A 129 23.42 2.67 2.12
C LEU A 129 22.72 3.80 2.86
N MET A 130 21.47 3.56 3.22
CA MET A 130 20.73 4.45 4.10
C MET A 130 20.75 3.84 5.50
N ALA A 131 21.35 4.54 6.46
CA ALA A 131 21.43 4.10 7.85
C ALA A 131 20.39 4.85 8.68
N SER A 132 19.55 4.14 9.43
CA SER A 132 18.67 4.77 10.42
C SER A 132 19.22 4.56 11.85
N ARG A 133 19.01 5.55 12.72
CA ARG A 133 19.17 5.44 14.17
C ARG A 133 17.96 6.09 14.84
N GLY A 134 17.04 5.29 15.35
CA GLY A 134 15.75 5.80 15.82
C GLY A 134 15.00 6.47 14.66
N SER A 135 14.53 7.70 14.85
CA SER A 135 13.84 8.50 13.82
C SER A 135 14.78 9.33 12.92
N ARG A 136 16.10 9.22 13.10
CA ARG A 136 17.09 9.91 12.26
C ARG A 136 17.61 8.98 11.17
N ILE A 137 17.63 9.48 9.94
CA ILE A 137 18.14 8.75 8.79
C ILE A 137 19.36 9.48 8.22
N PHE A 138 20.42 8.73 7.96
CA PHE A 138 21.69 9.15 7.40
C PHE A 138 21.84 8.47 6.04
N ILE A 139 22.30 9.23 5.04
CA ILE A 139 22.62 8.70 3.71
C ILE A 139 24.14 8.69 3.62
N GLU A 140 24.74 7.53 3.40
CA GLU A 140 26.17 7.38 3.13
C GLU A 140 26.34 6.80 1.73
N ASP A 141 27.04 7.55 0.87
CA ASP A 141 27.53 7.05 -0.40
C ASP A 141 28.78 6.20 -0.16
N LYS A 142 28.88 5.07 -0.87
CA LYS A 142 30.10 4.24 -0.89
C LYS A 142 31.10 4.73 -1.92
#